data_AF-A0AAW3FI80-F1
#
_entry.id   AF-A0AAW3FI80-F1
#
_cell.length_a   1.000
_cell.length_b   1.000
_cell.length_c   1.000
_cell.angle_alpha   90.00
_cell.angle_beta   90.00
_cell.angle_gamma   90.00
#
_symmetry.space_group_name_H-M   'P 1'
#
loop_
_entity.id
_entity.type
_entity.pdbx_description
1 polymer ?
#
loop_
_entity_poly.entity_id
_entity_poly.type
_entity_poly.pdbx_seq_one_letter_code
_entity_poly.pdbx_strand_id
1 'polypeptide(L)'
;MHDHGTVGRTYAGKIWQYITGSIGLDDFEWGVTLFAETPLMFKKIIAEMRYYEASSVYGEFPYFVVGTHMDNAGLQKMFLENWEA
;
A
#
# COMPACT_ATOMS: atom_id res chain seq x y z
N MET A 1 13.59 7.27 -12.16
CA MET A 1 12.76 7.77 -11.03
C MET A 1 11.86 8.97 -11.37
N HIS A 2 12.24 9.87 -12.29
CA HIS A 2 11.39 11.03 -12.63
C HIS A 2 9.98 10.62 -13.09
N ASP A 3 9.88 9.72 -14.08
CA ASP A 3 8.59 9.27 -14.63
C ASP A 3 7.73 8.54 -13.59
N HIS A 4 8.35 7.69 -12.78
CA HIS A 4 7.68 7.02 -11.67
C HIS A 4 7.05 8.03 -10.69
N GLY A 5 7.77 9.09 -10.34
CA GLY A 5 7.24 10.18 -9.52
C GLY A 5 6.15 11.00 -10.24
N THR A 6 6.23 11.16 -11.55
CA THR A 6 5.21 11.83 -12.37
C THR A 6 3.88 11.07 -12.33
N VAL A 7 3.92 9.74 -12.50
CA VAL A 7 2.73 8.89 -12.36
C VAL A 7 2.16 8.98 -10.95
N GLY A 8 2.99 8.88 -9.91
CA GLY A 8 2.51 8.98 -8.52
C GLY A 8 1.77 10.29 -8.23
N ARG A 9 2.22 11.41 -8.81
CA ARG A 9 1.55 12.71 -8.64
C ARG A 9 0.15 12.77 -9.24
N THR A 10 -0.19 11.95 -10.24
CA THR A 10 -1.56 11.92 -10.82
C THR A 10 -2.59 11.32 -9.84
N TYR A 11 -2.12 10.63 -8.80
CA TYR A 11 -2.93 10.02 -7.73
C TYR A 11 -3.03 10.90 -6.46
N ALA A 12 -2.49 12.12 -6.48
CA ALA A 12 -2.59 13.05 -5.37
C ALA A 12 -4.06 13.29 -4.97
N GLY A 13 -4.33 13.26 -3.65
CA GLY A 13 -5.69 13.38 -3.10
C GLY A 13 -6.54 12.11 -3.18
N LYS A 14 -6.07 11.05 -3.84
CA LYS A 14 -6.72 9.72 -3.88
C LYS A 14 -5.92 8.66 -3.12
N ILE A 15 -4.60 8.82 -3.10
CA ILE A 15 -3.67 7.90 -2.43
C ILE A 15 -2.70 8.72 -1.60
N TRP A 16 -2.52 8.31 -0.34
CA TRP A 16 -1.41 8.74 0.51
C TRP A 16 -0.38 7.62 0.57
N GLN A 17 0.87 7.94 0.22
CA GLN A 17 1.96 6.98 0.22
C GLN A 17 2.96 7.31 1.33
N TYR A 18 3.46 6.26 1.98
CA TYR A 18 4.57 6.31 2.92
C TYR A 18 5.61 5.30 2.46
N ILE A 19 6.80 5.79 2.12
CA ILE A 19 7.92 4.98 1.66
C ILE A 19 8.97 4.99 2.75
N THR A 20 9.27 3.81 3.31
CA THR A 20 10.28 3.65 4.37
C THR A 20 11.44 2.82 3.85
N GLY A 21 12.67 3.29 4.04
CA GLY A 21 13.86 2.51 3.71
C GLY A 21 14.20 1.54 4.85
N SER A 22 14.54 0.31 4.50
CA SER A 22 14.84 -0.79 5.45
C SER A 22 16.14 -1.53 5.13
N ILE A 23 16.99 -0.99 4.25
CA ILE A 23 18.34 -1.54 3.99
C ILE A 23 19.12 -1.63 5.31
N GLY A 24 19.52 -2.85 5.68
CA GLY A 24 20.23 -3.13 6.94
C GLY A 24 19.31 -3.27 8.17
N LEU A 25 17.99 -3.25 7.99
CA LEU A 25 16.99 -3.36 9.05
C LEU A 25 16.01 -4.53 8.84
N ASP A 26 15.69 -4.87 7.59
CA ASP A 26 14.73 -5.92 7.21
C ASP A 26 15.18 -6.62 5.90
N ASP A 27 14.45 -7.64 5.48
CA ASP A 27 14.78 -8.50 4.33
C ASP A 27 14.68 -7.78 2.97
N PHE A 28 13.88 -6.70 2.88
CA PHE A 28 13.67 -5.92 1.66
C PHE A 28 14.09 -4.47 1.83
N GLU A 29 14.48 -3.82 0.73
CA GLU A 29 15.07 -2.48 0.76
C GLU A 29 14.08 -1.36 1.12
N TRP A 30 12.79 -1.54 0.77
CA TRP A 30 11.73 -0.58 1.05
C TRP A 30 10.43 -1.23 1.55
N GLY A 31 9.81 -0.57 2.52
CA GLY A 31 8.40 -0.71 2.85
C GLY A 31 7.56 0.34 2.10
N VAL A 32 6.48 -0.10 1.45
CA VAL A 32 5.55 0.76 0.73
C VAL A 32 4.15 0.62 1.35
N THR A 33 3.70 1.68 2.03
CA THR A 33 2.37 1.74 2.64
C THR A 33 1.49 2.72 1.86
N LEU A 34 0.33 2.26 1.40
CA LEU A 34 -0.65 3.07 0.67
C LEU A 34 -1.95 3.15 1.45
N PHE A 35 -2.48 4.36 1.61
CA PHE A 35 -3.84 4.60 2.11
C PHE A 35 -4.71 5.18 1.00
N ALA A 36 -5.96 4.74 0.93
CA ALA A 36 -6.97 5.24 0.03
C ALA A 36 -8.37 4.93 0.58
N GLU A 37 -9.39 5.68 0.15
CA GLU A 37 -10.78 5.42 0.53
C GLU A 37 -11.32 4.10 -0.03
N THR A 38 -10.77 3.62 -1.16
CA THR A 38 -11.18 2.37 -1.80
C THR A 38 -9.96 1.54 -2.23
N PRO A 39 -9.97 0.21 -2.01
CA PRO A 39 -8.85 -0.65 -2.40
C PRO A 39 -8.62 -0.70 -3.91
N LEU A 40 -9.60 -0.29 -4.72
CA LEU A 40 -9.43 -0.19 -6.17
C LEU A 40 -8.32 0.81 -6.55
N MET A 41 -8.06 1.82 -5.72
CA MET A 41 -6.97 2.77 -5.96
C MET A 41 -5.60 2.10 -5.93
N PHE A 42 -5.38 1.16 -5.01
CA PHE A 42 -4.14 0.38 -4.94
C PHE A 42 -3.90 -0.37 -6.25
N LYS A 43 -4.92 -1.08 -6.74
CA LYS A 43 -4.84 -1.81 -7.99
C LYS A 43 -4.50 -0.90 -9.17
N LYS A 44 -5.10 0.30 -9.24
CA LYS A 44 -4.85 1.24 -10.34
C LYS A 44 -3.41 1.74 -10.33
N ILE A 45 -2.94 2.30 -9.21
CA ILE A 45 -1.59 2.87 -9.16
C ILE A 45 -0.49 1.81 -9.34
N ILE A 46 -0.63 0.65 -8.69
CA ILE A 46 0.37 -0.43 -8.78
C ILE A 46 0.42 -0.97 -10.21
N ALA A 47 -0.75 -1.20 -10.83
CA ALA A 47 -0.79 -1.69 -12.21
C ALA A 47 -0.21 -0.68 -13.21
N GLU A 48 -0.53 0.61 -13.07
CA GLU A 48 -0.02 1.64 -13.95
C GLU A 48 1.50 1.81 -13.80
N MET A 49 2.00 1.94 -12.57
CA MET A 49 3.44 2.08 -12.30
C MET A 49 4.25 0.88 -12.78
N ARG A 50 3.68 -0.34 -12.78
CA ARG A 50 4.35 -1.56 -13.28
C ARG A 50 4.69 -1.52 -14.77
N TYR A 51 4.12 -0.61 -15.55
CA TYR A 51 4.49 -0.43 -16.96
C TYR A 51 5.65 0.55 -17.17
N TYR A 52 6.10 1.25 -16.14
CA TYR A 52 7.24 2.17 -16.22
C TYR A 52 8.54 1.45 -15.84
N GLU A 53 9.63 1.79 -16.53
CA GLU A 53 10.94 1.12 -16.44
C GLU A 53 11.40 0.89 -14.99
N ALA A 54 11.25 1.92 -14.13
CA ALA A 54 11.63 1.87 -12.72
C ALA A 54 11.00 0.68 -11.96
N SER A 55 9.80 0.26 -12.34
CA SER A 55 9.10 -0.86 -11.70
C SER A 55 9.01 -2.11 -12.58
N SER A 56 9.07 -1.97 -13.91
CA SER A 56 9.00 -3.11 -14.85
C SER A 56 10.32 -3.87 -14.94
N VAL A 57 11.45 -3.15 -14.88
CA VAL A 57 12.79 -3.74 -14.98
C VAL A 57 13.39 -3.99 -13.60
N TYR A 58 13.22 -3.07 -12.66
CA TYR A 58 13.92 -3.08 -11.37
C TYR A 58 13.01 -3.40 -10.17
N GLY A 59 11.70 -3.52 -10.36
CA GLY A 59 10.77 -3.72 -9.26
C GLY A 59 10.59 -5.17 -8.83
N GLU A 60 10.98 -5.48 -7.59
CA GLU A 60 10.70 -6.74 -6.90
C GLU A 60 9.63 -6.55 -5.82
N PHE A 61 8.58 -7.38 -5.85
CA PHE A 61 7.42 -7.26 -4.95
C PHE A 61 7.11 -8.64 -4.34
N PRO A 62 7.55 -8.93 -3.11
CA PRO A 62 7.43 -10.26 -2.51
C PRO A 62 6.00 -10.61 -2.12
N TYR A 63 5.25 -9.64 -1.56
CA TYR A 63 3.87 -9.84 -1.11
C TYR A 63 3.09 -8.53 -1.10
N PHE A 64 1.75 -8.65 -1.05
CA PHE A 64 0.84 -7.55 -0.82
C PHE A 64 -0.12 -7.91 0.31
N VAL A 65 -0.27 -7.00 1.28
CA VAL A 65 -1.29 -7.10 2.32
C VAL A 65 -2.27 -5.95 2.14
N VAL A 66 -3.57 -6.27 2.13
CA VAL A 66 -4.65 -5.29 2.02
C VAL A 66 -5.60 -5.47 3.20
N GLY A 67 -5.91 -4.37 3.87
CA GLY A 67 -6.81 -4.35 5.01
C GLY A 67 -7.69 -3.10 5.03
N THR A 68 -8.67 -3.11 5.92
CA THR A 68 -9.52 -1.95 6.22
C THR A 68 -9.11 -1.34 7.55
N HIS A 69 -9.22 -0.01 7.66
CA HIS A 69 -9.04 0.65 8.96
C HIS A 69 -10.05 0.10 9.97
N MET A 70 -9.59 -0.19 11.18
CA MET A 70 -10.39 -0.65 12.30
C MET A 70 -10.03 0.20 13.51
N ASP A 71 -11.02 0.89 14.06
CA ASP A 71 -10.84 1.63 15.31
C ASP A 71 -11.02 0.71 16.52
N ASN A 72 -10.79 1.25 17.72
CA ASN A 72 -10.89 0.48 18.96
C ASN A 72 -12.29 -0.11 19.19
N ALA A 73 -13.35 0.59 18.79
CA ALA A 73 -14.72 0.11 18.95
C ALA A 73 -14.99 -1.08 18.00
N GLY A 74 -14.58 -0.97 16.74
CA GLY A 74 -14.67 -2.05 15.76
C GLY A 74 -13.85 -3.28 16.18
N LEU A 75 -12.67 -3.05 16.76
CA LEU A 75 -11.83 -4.12 17.30
C LEU A 75 -12.50 -4.83 18.49
N GLN A 76 -13.03 -4.07 19.45
CA GLN A 76 -13.77 -4.65 20.60
C GLN A 76 -14.96 -5.48 20.13
N LYS A 77 -15.76 -4.95 19.20
CA LYS A 77 -16.87 -5.68 18.60
C LYS A 77 -16.44 -6.99 17.96
N MET A 78 -15.36 -6.97 17.19
CA MET A 78 -14.85 -8.16 16.50
C MET A 78 -14.55 -9.31 17.46
N PHE A 79 -13.97 -9.02 18.63
CA PHE A 79 -13.53 -10.04 19.59
C PHE A 79 -14.54 -10.36 20.69
N LEU A 80 -15.41 -9.42 21.09
CA LEU A 80 -16.24 -9.55 22.28
C LEU A 80 -17.73 -9.78 21.99
N GLU A 81 -18.26 -9.27 20.88
CA GLU A 81 -19.70 -9.39 20.56
C GLU A 81 -20.03 -10.63 19.70
N ASN A 82 -19.03 -11.26 19.08
CA ASN A 82 -19.23 -12.42 18.20
C ASN A 82 -19.10 -13.78 18.91
N TRP A 83 -18.96 -13.81 20.25
CA TRP A 83 -18.74 -15.05 21.02
C TRP A 83 -20.03 -15.68 21.59
N GLU A 84 -21.18 -15.01 21.51
CA GLU A 84 -22.45 -15.50 22.07
C GLU A 84 -23.45 -16.08 21.04
N ALA A 85 -22.96 -16.56 19.88
CA ALA A 85 -23.78 -17.24 18.86
C ALA A 85 -23.49 -18.75 18.79
#